data_AF-A0A519W1C2-F1
#
_entry.id   AF-A0A519W1C2-F1
#
_cell.length_a   1.000
_cell.length_b   1.000
_cell.length_c   1.000
_cell.angle_alpha   90.00
_cell.angle_beta   90.00
_cell.angle_gamma   90.00
#
_symmetry.space_group_name_H-M   'P 1'
#
loop_
_entity.id
_entity.type
_entity.pdbx_description
1 polymer ?
#
loop_
_entity_poly.entity_id
_entity_poly.type
_entity_poly.pdbx_seq_one_letter_code
_entity_poly.pdbx_strand_id
1 'polypeptide(L)' 'MFENSERTDIAELGEFGLIKHLTENFKIRHESSIKGIGDDAAVLNFEGKQVLVSTDLLLEGIHFD' A
#
# COMPACT_ATOMS: atom_id res chain seq x y z
N MET A 1 22.74 9.35 17.35
CA MET A 1 21.42 8.73 17.63
C MET A 1 20.44 9.88 17.71
N PHE A 2 19.53 10.01 16.75
CA PHE A 2 18.42 10.94 16.89
C PHE A 2 17.28 10.17 17.55
N GLU A 3 17.04 10.44 18.83
CA GLU A 3 15.79 10.01 19.48
C GLU A 3 14.68 10.90 18.93
N ASN A 4 13.86 10.32 18.05
CA ASN A 4 12.67 10.99 17.55
C ASN A 4 11.60 10.84 18.65
N SER A 5 11.47 11.87 19.50
CA SER A 5 10.67 11.84 20.74
C SER A 5 9.18 12.08 20.53
N GLU A 6 8.75 12.49 19.34
CA GLU A 6 7.33 12.65 19.00
C GLU A 6 6.98 11.67 17.86
N ARG A 7 6.11 10.71 18.16
CA ARG A 7 5.53 9.80 17.18
C ARG A 7 4.12 10.28 16.86
N THR A 8 3.79 10.38 15.58
CA THR A 8 2.41 10.60 15.14
C THR A 8 1.61 9.32 15.36
N ASP A 9 0.48 9.40 16.04
CA ASP A 9 -0.45 8.28 16.14
C ASP A 9 -1.04 7.98 14.75
N ILE A 10 -1.14 6.70 14.40
CA ILE A 10 -1.72 6.28 13.12
C ILE A 10 -3.17 6.77 12.99
N ALA A 11 -3.89 6.86 14.12
CA ALA A 11 -5.26 7.35 14.15
C ALA A 11 -5.40 8.81 13.67
N GLU A 12 -4.36 9.63 13.83
CA GLU A 12 -4.36 11.04 13.38
C GLU A 12 -4.27 11.16 11.85
N LEU A 13 -3.62 10.19 11.19
CA LEU A 13 -3.51 10.15 9.73
C LEU A 13 -4.78 9.61 9.05
N GLY A 14 -5.44 8.66 9.71
CA GLY A 14 -6.50 7.87 9.08
C GLY A 14 -5.98 7.03 7.89
N GLU A 15 -6.87 6.25 7.28
CA GLU A 15 -6.51 5.27 6.24
C GLU A 15 -5.86 5.94 5.01
N PHE A 16 -6.55 6.88 4.38
CA PHE A 16 -6.06 7.53 3.16
C PHE A 16 -4.80 8.38 3.40
N GLY A 17 -4.70 8.99 4.59
CA GLY A 17 -3.50 9.75 4.98
C GLY A 17 -2.30 8.83 5.18
N LEU A 18 -2.51 7.67 5.80
CA LEU A 18 -1.48 6.64 5.97
C LEU A 18 -1.03 6.07 4.62
N ILE A 19 -1.97 5.71 3.74
CA ILE A 19 -1.64 5.25 2.38
C ILE A 19 -0.81 6.30 1.66
N LYS A 20 -1.24 7.57 1.66
CA LYS A 20 -0.48 8.65 1.04
C LYS A 20 0.92 8.77 1.62
N HIS A 21 1.08 8.76 2.94
CA HIS A 21 2.37 8.87 3.60
C HIS A 21 3.33 7.72 3.26
N LEU A 22 2.84 6.47 3.26
CA LEU A 22 3.66 5.31 2.91
C LEU A 22 4.04 5.28 1.43
N THR A 23 3.19 5.85 0.57
CA THR A 23 3.34 5.78 -0.89
C THR A 23 4.02 7.00 -1.50
N GLU A 24 4.19 8.11 -0.76
CA GLU A 24 4.60 9.40 -1.29
C GLU A 24 5.94 9.38 -2.04
N ASN A 25 6.87 8.52 -1.60
CA ASN A 25 8.20 8.36 -2.17
C ASN A 25 8.38 7.02 -2.90
N PHE A 26 7.28 6.33 -3.19
CA PHE A 26 7.31 5.04 -3.87
C PHE A 26 7.69 5.20 -5.35
N LYS A 27 8.58 4.34 -5.84
CA LYS A 27 8.97 4.28 -7.25
C LYS A 27 8.89 2.85 -7.73
N ILE A 28 8.31 2.67 -8.91
CA ILE A 28 8.33 1.39 -9.61
C ILE A 28 9.79 1.04 -9.95
N ARG A 29 10.21 -0.18 -9.59
CA ARG A 29 11.58 -0.68 -9.81
C ARG A 29 11.66 -1.76 -10.88
N HIS A 30 10.56 -2.43 -11.17
CA HIS A 30 10.50 -3.53 -12.13
C HIS A 30 9.79 -3.08 -13.40
N GLU A 31 10.38 -3.38 -14.56
CA GLU A 31 9.80 -3.08 -15.88
C GLU A 31 8.48 -3.80 -16.13
N SER A 32 8.25 -4.95 -15.48
CA SER A 32 6.99 -5.66 -15.54
C SER A 32 5.86 -4.94 -14.80
N SER A 33 6.13 -3.98 -13.92
CA SER A 33 5.08 -3.25 -13.20
C SER A 33 4.57 -2.08 -14.05
N ILE A 34 3.37 -2.22 -14.63
CA ILE A 34 2.70 -1.12 -15.36
C ILE A 34 2.15 -0.10 -14.36
N LYS A 35 1.48 -0.57 -13.31
CA LYS A 35 0.87 0.25 -12.26
C LYS A 35 1.24 -0.31 -10.90
N GLY A 36 1.83 0.53 -10.06
CA GLY A 36 2.20 0.22 -8.68
C GLY A 36 1.01 0.36 -7.74
N ILE A 37 1.24 1.01 -6.60
CA ILE A 37 0.24 1.19 -5.55
C ILE A 37 -0.96 1.99 -6.09
N GLY A 38 -2.16 1.48 -5.84
CA GLY A 38 -3.44 2.04 -6.29
C GLY A 38 -4.56 1.58 -5.36
N ASP A 39 -5.81 1.91 -5.70
CA ASP A 39 -6.97 1.62 -4.85
C ASP A 39 -7.29 0.12 -4.83
N ASP A 40 -7.65 -0.47 -5.97
CA ASP A 40 -8.14 -1.86 -6.01
C ASP A 40 -7.07 -2.92 -6.27
N ALA A 41 -6.07 -2.61 -7.11
CA ALA A 41 -5.05 -3.58 -7.55
C ALA A 41 -3.83 -2.91 -8.19
N ALA A 42 -2.69 -3.62 -8.15
CA ALA A 42 -1.52 -3.37 -8.98
C ALA A 42 -1.62 -4.12 -10.32
N VAL A 43 -0.97 -3.59 -11.36
CA VAL A 43 -0.98 -4.17 -12.72
C VAL A 43 0.43 -4.54 -13.14
N LEU A 44 0.62 -5.82 -13.46
CA LEU A 44 1.86 -6.37 -13.99
C LEU A 44 1.68 -6.82 -15.45
N ASN A 45 2.73 -6.72 -16.24
CA ASN A 45 2.82 -7.23 -17.59
C ASN A 45 3.85 -8.35 -17.69
N PHE A 46 3.42 -9.49 -18.17
CA PHE A 46 4.29 -10.61 -18.51
C PHE A 46 4.00 -11.01 -19.95
N GLU A 47 4.91 -10.62 -20.85
CA GLU A 47 4.85 -10.98 -22.28
C GLU A 47 3.49 -10.66 -22.95
N GLY A 48 2.93 -9.48 -22.65
CA GLY A 48 1.65 -9.02 -23.22
C GLY A 48 0.41 -9.50 -22.47
N LYS A 49 0.57 -10.26 -21.39
CA LYS A 49 -0.51 -10.63 -20.48
C LYS A 49 -0.52 -9.70 -19.27
N GLN A 50 -1.67 -9.07 -19.02
CA GLN A 50 -1.88 -8.27 -17.83
C GLN A 50 -2.30 -9.15 -16.66
N VAL A 51 -1.58 -9.04 -15.55
CA VAL A 51 -1.86 -9.73 -14.29
C VAL A 51 -2.21 -8.68 -13.25
N LEU A 52 -3.36 -8.86 -12.60
CA LEU A 52 -3.81 -8.01 -11.51
C LEU A 52 -3.42 -8.67 -10.17
N VAL A 53 -2.86 -7.88 -9.27
CA VAL A 53 -2.49 -8.33 -7.93
C VAL A 53 -3.18 -7.41 -6.92
N SER A 54 -3.93 -8.01 -6.02
CA SER A 54 -4.54 -7.33 -4.88
C SER A 54 -4.41 -8.22 -3.64
N THR A 55 -4.52 -7.63 -2.48
CA THR A 55 -4.50 -8.34 -1.20
C THR A 55 -5.47 -7.67 -0.25
N ASP A 56 -6.24 -8.50 0.45
CA ASP A 56 -7.10 -8.08 1.55
C ASP A 56 -6.74 -8.89 2.79
N LEU A 57 -6.96 -8.30 3.95
CA LEU A 57 -6.78 -8.95 5.25
C LEU A 57 -8.11 -8.94 5.99
N LEU A 58 -8.50 -10.09 6.54
CA LEU A 58 -9.63 -10.20 7.46
C LEU A 58 -9.10 -10.46 8.87
N LEU A 59 -9.70 -9.76 9.83
CA LEU A 59 -9.37 -9.83 11.26
C LEU A 59 -10.63 -10.23 12.02
N GLU A 60 -10.52 -11.29 12.82
CA GLU A 60 -11.57 -11.72 13.77
C GLU A 60 -11.87 -10.59 14.78
N GLY A 61 -13.14 -10.39 15.11
CA GLY A 61 -13.63 -9.29 15.95
C GLY A 61 -13.72 -7.93 15.23
N ILE A 62 -13.32 -7.84 13.96
CA ILE A 62 -13.52 -6.65 13.11
C ILE A 62 -14.34 -7.00 11.87
N HIS A 63 -13.93 -8.05 11.15
CA HIS A 63 -14.54 -8.45 9.87
C HIS A 63 -15.48 -9.64 10.02
N PHE A 64 -15.24 -10.51 11.00
CA PHE A 64 -16.05 -11.69 11.30
C PHE A 64 -15.99 -12.06 12.79
N ASP A 65 -16.97 -12.86 13.24
CA ASP A 65 -17.10 -13.39 14.60
C ASP A 65 -16.42 -14.76 14.77
#